data_AF-A0A7C3M401-F1
#
_entry.id   AF-A0A7C3M401-F1
#
_cell.length_a   1.000
_cell.length_b   1.000
_cell.length_c   1.000
_cell.angle_alpha   90.00
_cell.angle_beta   90.00
_cell.angle_gamma   90.00
#
_symmetry.space_group_name_H-M   'P 1'
#
loop_
_entity.id
_entity.type
_entity.pdbx_description
1 polymer ?
#
loop_
_entity_poly.entity_id
_entity_poly.type
_entity_poly.pdbx_seq_one_letter_code
_entity_poly.pdbx_strand_id
1 'polypeptide(L)' 'MRDIISHHYFDLDAQEIYYVCEMKLPTLKTTIERMLEEIS' A
#
# COMPACT_ATOMS: atom_id res chain seq x y z
N MET A 1 -8.60 -4.66 2.82
CA MET A 1 -8.04 -3.45 2.18
C MET A 1 -7.96 -3.59 0.66
N ARG A 2 -7.26 -4.60 0.11
CA ARG A 2 -7.22 -4.85 -1.35
C ARG A 2 -8.61 -4.86 -1.98
N ASP A 3 -9.54 -5.64 -1.44
CA ASP A 3 -10.89 -5.74 -1.99
C ASP A 3 -11.67 -4.42 -1.94
N ILE A 4 -11.36 -3.56 -0.96
CA ILE A 4 -11.96 -2.22 -0.82
C ILE A 4 -11.40 -1.29 -1.89
N ILE A 5 -10.07 -1.28 -2.09
CA ILE A 5 -9.41 -0.48 -3.14
C ILE A 5 -9.76 -0.99 -4.55
N SER A 6 -10.03 -2.29 -4.71
CA SER A 6 -10.29 -2.88 -6.03
C SER A 6 -11.75 -2.83 -6.44
N HIS A 7 -12.71 -2.97 -5.51
CA HIS A 7 -14.13 -3.09 -5.85
C HIS A 7 -15.02 -2.01 -5.24
N HIS A 8 -14.58 -1.35 -4.16
CA HIS A 8 -15.37 -0.34 -3.44
C HIS A 8 -14.70 1.05 -3.45
N TYR A 9 -13.75 1.29 -4.36
CA TYR A 9 -12.98 2.54 -4.41
C TYR A 9 -13.83 3.78 -4.73
N PHE A 10 -14.99 3.57 -5.34
CA PHE A 10 -15.91 4.65 -5.70
C PHE A 10 -16.55 5.31 -4.48
N ASP A 11 -16.80 4.52 -3.43
CA ASP A 11 -17.40 4.98 -2.17
C ASP A 11 -16.34 5.33 -1.10
N LEU A 12 -15.06 5.34 -1.50
CA LEU A 12 -13.93 5.50 -0.58
C LEU A 12 -13.46 6.95 -0.53
N ASP A 13 -13.20 7.45 0.68
CA ASP A 13 -12.69 8.79 0.90
C ASP A 13 -11.26 8.93 0.35
N ALA A 14 -11.01 9.99 -0.41
CA ALA A 14 -9.69 10.32 -0.93
C ALA A 14 -8.65 10.55 0.19
N GLN A 15 -9.07 11.04 1.35
CA GLN A 15 -8.23 11.20 2.54
C GLN A 15 -7.78 9.85 3.09
N GLU A 16 -8.67 8.86 3.12
CA GLU A 16 -8.33 7.50 3.56
C GLU A 16 -7.34 6.84 2.59
N ILE A 17 -7.52 7.04 1.28
CA ILE A 17 -6.55 6.59 0.27
C ILE A 17 -5.19 7.24 0.48
N TYR A 18 -5.15 8.56 0.69
CA TYR A 18 -3.91 9.28 0.90
C TYR A 18 -3.19 8.78 2.16
N TYR A 19 -3.90 8.62 3.26
CA TYR A 19 -3.36 8.11 4.52
C TYR A 19 -2.81 6.69 4.38
N VAL A 20 -3.53 5.81 3.67
CA VAL A 20 -3.05 4.45 3.37
C VAL A 20 -1.77 4.50 2.54
N CYS A 21 -1.71 5.35 1.52
CA CYS A 21 -0.51 5.52 0.70
C CYS A 21 0.69 6.01 1.54
N GLU A 22 0.49 7.05 2.35
CA GLU A 22 1.53 7.63 3.20
C GLU A 22 2.05 6.63 4.25
N MET A 23 1.15 5.88 4.89
CA MET A 23 1.52 5.03 6.02
C MET A 23 1.92 3.60 5.64
N LYS A 24 1.40 3.05 4.52
CA LYS A 24 1.59 1.64 4.15
C LYS A 24 2.60 1.43 3.02
N LEU A 25 2.71 2.36 2.08
CA LEU A 25 3.68 2.22 0.96
C LEU A 25 5.15 2.22 1.43
N PRO A 26 5.58 3.01 2.42
CA PRO A 26 6.96 2.96 2.89
C PRO A 26 7.33 1.57 3.45
N THR A 27 6.47 0.99 4.27
CA THR A 27 6.68 -0.35 4.84
C THR A 27 6.72 -1.43 3.76
N LEU A 28 5.86 -1.32 2.74
CA LEU A 28 5.88 -2.21 1.59
C LEU A 28 7.19 -2.08 0.80
N LYS A 29 7.64 -0.85 0.55
CA LYS A 29 8.93 -0.57 -0.11
C LYS A 29 10.09 -1.22 0.65
N THR A 30 10.20 -0.98 1.96
CA THR A 30 11.25 -1.60 2.79
C THR A 30 11.19 -3.13 2.74
N THR A 31 10.00 -3.70 2.69
CA THR A 31 9.83 -5.16 2.58
C THR A 31 10.37 -5.67 1.25
N ILE A 32 10.08 -4.99 0.14
CA ILE A 32 10.58 -5.34 -1.19
C ILE A 32 12.11 -5.18 -1.25
N GLU A 33 12.65 -4.09 -0.70
CA GLU A 33 14.10 -3.85 -0.66
C GLU A 33 14.82 -4.98 0.08
N ARG A 34 14.31 -5.42 1.24
CA ARG A 34 14.85 -6.57 1.97
C ARG A 34 14.77 -7.87 1.19
N MET A 35 13.67 -8.13 0.49
CA MET A 35 13.55 -9.32 -0.36
C MET A 35 14.57 -9.30 -1.50
N LEU A 36 14.87 -8.13 -2.06
CA LEU A 36 15.89 -7.98 -3.11
C LEU A 36 17.30 -8.22 -2.56
N GLU A 37 17.61 -7.70 -1.36
CA GLU A 37 18.89 -7.94 -0.67
C GLU A 37 19.10 -9.43 -0.34
N GLU A 38 18.04 -10.18 -0.03
CA GLU A 38 18.13 -11.61 0.25
C GLU A 38 18.41 -12.47 -1.00
N ILE A 39 18.14 -11.93 -2.19
CA ILE A 39 18.33 -12.62 -3.48
C ILE A 39 19.69 -12.28 -4.12
N SER A 40 20.34 -11.18 -3.70
CA SER A 40 21.66 -10.74 -4.20
C SER A 40 22.82 -11.42 -3.50
#